data_AF-A0A0W1DLT2-F1
#
_entry.id   AF-A0A0W1DLT2-F1
#
_cell.length_a   1.000
_cell.length_b   1.000
_cell.length_c   1.000
_cell.angle_alpha   90.00
_cell.angle_beta   90.00
_cell.angle_gamma   90.00
#
_symmetry.space_group_name_H-M   'P 1'
#
loop_
_entity.id
_entity.type
_entity.pdbx_description
1 polymer ?
#
loop_
_entity_poly.entity_id
_entity_poly.type
_entity_poly.pdbx_seq_one_letter_code
_entity_poly.pdbx_strand_id
1 'polypeptide(L)'
;MTMFKASAACTAALLSLGIPAPAAASEKGWDDAGTVAKNALVVAAFGVPAVQSDWEGVLEAGGSIGGTILITQGLKEAFPSRRPDGSDNKSFPSGHTSTSFAAAATLHNRYGWEAGLPAYVVASFVGLSRVEAKKHRVGDVLVGAAIGTATGHLITTRANDRVQIFPWGSTNSAGVDVSFRF
;
A
#
# COMPACT_ATOMS: atom_id res chain seq x y z
N MET A 1 -1.58 35.05 -2.88
CA MET A 1 -1.26 34.87 -1.45
C MET A 1 -0.45 33.59 -1.31
N THR A 2 0.83 33.78 -0.99
CA THR A 2 1.87 32.84 -0.52
C THR A 2 1.70 31.33 -0.78
N MET A 3 2.43 30.86 -1.80
CA MET A 3 2.92 29.49 -1.91
C MET A 3 3.71 29.11 -0.65
N PHE A 4 3.19 28.20 0.17
CA PHE A 4 3.97 27.53 1.19
C PHE A 4 4.91 26.54 0.48
N LYS A 5 6.14 26.99 0.19
CA LYS A 5 7.29 26.08 0.07
C LYS A 5 7.53 25.50 1.46
N ALA A 6 6.82 24.44 1.82
CA ALA A 6 7.20 23.61 2.95
C ALA A 6 8.41 22.79 2.51
N SER A 7 9.59 23.33 2.84
CA SER A 7 10.88 22.68 2.69
C SER A 7 10.85 21.32 3.38
N ALA A 8 11.45 20.34 2.74
CA ALA A 8 11.69 18.99 3.23
C ALA A 8 12.14 18.98 4.69
N ALA A 9 11.30 18.48 5.61
CA ALA A 9 11.68 17.99 6.94
C ALA A 9 10.44 17.59 7.78
N CYS A 10 9.54 16.77 7.24
CA CYS A 10 8.81 15.83 8.11
C CYS A 10 9.23 14.45 7.68
N THR A 11 10.49 14.20 8.00
CA THR A 11 11.20 12.93 8.00
C THR A 11 10.22 11.82 8.29
N ALA A 12 10.18 10.87 7.35
CA ALA A 12 9.57 9.59 7.50
C ALA A 12 9.60 9.15 8.97
N ALA A 13 8.44 9.13 9.62
CA ALA A 13 8.19 8.23 10.72
C ALA A 13 8.07 6.81 10.14
N LEU A 14 9.09 6.39 9.37
CA LEU A 14 9.46 5.00 9.21
C LEU A 14 9.90 4.61 10.61
N LEU A 15 8.95 4.11 11.40
CA LEU A 15 9.27 3.38 12.60
C LEU A 15 10.38 2.40 12.23
N SER A 16 11.56 2.62 12.80
CA SER A 16 12.61 1.63 12.95
C SER A 16 12.08 0.54 13.88
N LEU A 17 11.12 -0.24 13.40
CA LEU A 17 10.80 -1.53 14.00
C LEU A 17 11.96 -2.43 13.59
N GLY A 18 12.80 -2.79 14.57
CA GLY A 18 13.77 -3.86 14.39
C GLY A 18 13.02 -5.10 13.92
N ILE A 19 13.13 -5.42 12.64
CA ILE A 19 12.57 -6.63 12.06
C ILE A 19 13.57 -7.74 12.40
N PRO A 20 13.30 -8.63 13.38
CA PRO A 20 14.13 -9.82 13.53
C PRO A 20 14.13 -10.58 12.19
N ALA A 21 15.30 -11.10 11.80
CA ALA A 21 15.53 -11.71 10.50
C ALA A 21 14.37 -12.66 10.09
N PRO A 22 13.72 -12.46 8.93
CA PRO A 22 12.41 -13.08 8.66
C PRO A 22 12.48 -14.59 8.38
N ALA A 23 13.67 -15.14 8.19
CA ALA A 23 13.86 -16.55 7.82
C ALA A 23 13.46 -17.56 8.92
N ALA A 24 13.26 -17.11 10.16
CA ALA A 24 12.87 -17.96 11.29
C ALA A 24 11.45 -17.71 11.82
N ALA A 25 10.68 -16.82 11.19
CA ALA A 25 9.34 -16.47 11.68
C ALA A 25 8.31 -17.57 11.35
N SER A 26 7.46 -17.90 12.33
CA SER A 26 6.33 -18.82 12.12
C SER A 26 5.25 -18.19 11.23
N GLU A 27 4.32 -19.00 10.71
CA GLU A 27 3.19 -18.49 9.90
C GLU A 27 2.42 -17.38 10.64
N LYS A 28 2.22 -17.54 11.95
CA LYS A 28 1.62 -16.50 12.81
C LYS A 28 2.51 -15.27 12.95
N GLY A 29 3.82 -15.46 13.10
CA GLY A 29 4.78 -14.34 13.16
C GLY A 29 4.75 -13.49 11.89
N TRP A 30 4.66 -14.11 10.71
CA TRP A 30 4.47 -13.42 9.45
C TRP A 30 3.12 -12.71 9.36
N ASP A 31 2.04 -13.33 9.84
CA ASP A 31 0.69 -12.74 9.91
C ASP A 31 0.66 -11.47 10.77
N ASP A 32 1.27 -11.54 11.95
CA ASP A 32 1.35 -10.45 12.92
C ASP A 32 2.24 -9.31 12.37
N ALA A 33 3.43 -9.63 11.85
CA ALA A 33 4.35 -8.64 11.27
C ALA A 33 3.72 -7.89 10.09
N GLY A 34 3.04 -8.61 9.19
CA GLY A 34 2.30 -8.01 8.08
C GLY A 34 1.16 -7.10 8.54
N THR A 35 0.45 -7.50 9.60
CA THR A 35 -0.65 -6.70 10.17
C THR A 35 -0.13 -5.41 10.81
N VAL A 36 0.99 -5.48 11.54
CA VAL A 36 1.65 -4.30 12.12
C VAL A 36 2.10 -3.35 11.02
N ALA A 37 2.79 -3.85 10.00
CA ALA A 37 3.26 -3.03 8.87
C ALA A 37 2.11 -2.35 8.11
N LYS A 38 1.01 -3.08 7.85
CA LYS A 38 -0.21 -2.54 7.23
C LYS A 38 -0.83 -1.44 8.07
N ASN A 39 -0.94 -1.64 9.38
CA ASN A 39 -1.50 -0.63 10.28
C ASN A 39 -0.60 0.60 10.36
N ALA A 40 0.72 0.43 10.39
CA ALA A 40 1.66 1.54 10.36
C ALA A 40 1.51 2.39 9.09
N LEU A 41 1.36 1.76 7.91
CA LEU A 41 1.10 2.46 6.66
C LEU A 41 -0.21 3.24 6.68
N VAL A 42 -1.30 2.64 7.17
CA VAL A 42 -2.59 3.32 7.28
C VAL A 42 -2.50 4.51 8.23
N VAL A 43 -1.88 4.33 9.40
CA VAL A 43 -1.65 5.41 10.35
C VAL A 43 -0.79 6.51 9.74
N ALA A 44 0.24 6.18 8.95
CA ALA A 44 1.04 7.18 8.25
C ALA A 44 0.21 7.92 7.19
N ALA A 45 -0.59 7.22 6.38
CA ALA A 45 -1.42 7.81 5.34
C ALA A 45 -2.45 8.81 5.87
N PHE A 46 -3.00 8.59 7.06
CA PHE A 46 -3.87 9.57 7.72
C PHE A 46 -3.12 10.59 8.58
N GLY A 47 -2.08 10.13 9.28
CA GLY A 47 -1.37 10.91 10.28
C GLY A 47 -0.50 12.00 9.67
N VAL A 48 0.24 11.69 8.61
CA VAL A 48 1.11 12.65 7.91
C VAL A 48 0.31 13.88 7.40
N PRO A 49 -0.84 13.73 6.72
CA PRO A 49 -1.67 14.89 6.37
C PRO A 49 -2.28 15.57 7.58
N ALA A 50 -2.78 14.82 8.58
CA ALA A 50 -3.40 15.41 9.77
C ALA A 50 -2.44 16.31 10.56
N VAL A 51 -1.17 15.91 10.75
CA VAL A 51 -0.17 16.74 11.45
C VAL A 51 0.25 17.97 10.65
N GLN A 52 0.06 17.94 9.33
CA GLN A 52 0.30 19.07 8.43
C GLN A 52 -0.93 19.98 8.26
N SER A 53 -2.03 19.71 8.98
CA SER A 53 -3.33 20.38 8.78
C SER A 53 -3.89 20.23 7.36
N ASP A 54 -3.48 19.18 6.64
CA ASP A 54 -3.90 18.84 5.29
C ASP A 54 -5.14 17.93 5.33
N TRP A 55 -6.29 18.52 5.67
CA TRP A 55 -7.54 17.77 5.80
C TRP A 55 -8.05 17.17 4.48
N GLU A 56 -7.70 17.78 3.35
CA GLU A 56 -7.98 17.21 2.04
C GLU A 56 -7.19 15.91 1.84
N GLY A 57 -5.89 15.88 2.20
CA GLY A 57 -5.09 14.67 2.19
C GLY A 57 -5.64 13.56 3.12
N VAL A 58 -6.18 13.92 4.29
CA VAL A 58 -6.88 12.97 5.18
C VAL A 58 -8.12 12.38 4.50
N LEU A 59 -8.93 13.22 3.85
CA LEU A 59 -10.14 12.77 3.15
C LEU A 59 -9.81 11.90 1.95
N GLU A 60 -8.77 12.24 1.19
CA GLU A 60 -8.29 11.45 0.06
C GLU A 60 -7.72 10.10 0.50
N ALA A 61 -6.98 10.05 1.62
CA ALA A 61 -6.58 8.78 2.25
C ALA A 61 -7.80 7.95 2.67
N GLY A 62 -8.80 8.61 3.26
CA GLY A 62 -10.09 8.02 3.61
C GLY A 62 -10.80 7.40 2.42
N GLY A 63 -10.96 8.15 1.33
CA GLY A 63 -11.58 7.70 0.10
C GLY A 63 -10.80 6.57 -0.56
N SER A 64 -9.47 6.68 -0.65
CA SER A 64 -8.58 5.68 -1.24
C SER A 64 -8.65 4.34 -0.50
N ILE A 65 -8.43 4.36 0.82
CA ILE A 65 -8.44 3.16 1.65
C ILE A 65 -9.85 2.59 1.75
N GLY A 66 -10.86 3.43 1.97
CA GLY A 66 -12.26 3.03 2.05
C GLY A 66 -12.75 2.39 0.77
N GLY A 67 -12.51 3.04 -0.38
CA GLY A 67 -12.85 2.49 -1.71
C GLY A 67 -12.16 1.15 -1.97
N THR A 68 -10.87 1.05 -1.61
CA THR A 68 -10.11 -0.20 -1.75
C THR A 68 -10.70 -1.33 -0.91
N ILE A 69 -11.08 -1.06 0.33
CA ILE A 69 -11.73 -2.03 1.22
C ILE A 69 -13.04 -2.50 0.60
N LEU A 70 -13.89 -1.58 0.13
CA LEU A 70 -15.18 -1.91 -0.49
C LEU A 70 -15.00 -2.80 -1.73
N ILE A 71 -14.09 -2.43 -2.63
CA ILE A 71 -13.79 -3.22 -3.84
C ILE A 71 -13.27 -4.61 -3.46
N THR A 72 -12.30 -4.67 -2.53
CA THR A 72 -11.67 -5.93 -2.13
C THR A 72 -12.68 -6.86 -1.46
N GLN A 73 -13.52 -6.35 -0.56
CA GLN A 73 -14.54 -7.16 0.09
C GLN A 73 -15.61 -7.63 -0.90
N GLY A 74 -16.06 -6.75 -1.81
CA GLY A 74 -16.99 -7.14 -2.87
C GLY A 74 -16.44 -8.28 -3.75
N LEU A 75 -15.17 -8.20 -4.13
CA LEU A 75 -14.52 -9.27 -4.91
C LEU A 75 -14.34 -10.56 -4.11
N LYS A 76 -14.07 -10.49 -2.81
CA LYS A 76 -13.99 -11.68 -1.93
C LYS A 76 -15.31 -12.44 -1.87
N GLU A 77 -16.43 -11.73 -1.80
CA GLU A 77 -17.75 -12.36 -1.79
C GLU A 77 -18.14 -12.88 -3.18
N ALA A 78 -17.76 -12.16 -4.26
CA ALA A 78 -18.07 -12.56 -5.63
C ALA A 78 -17.24 -13.76 -6.12
N PHE A 79 -15.99 -13.89 -5.66
CA PHE A 79 -15.06 -14.95 -6.06
C PHE A 79 -14.49 -15.70 -4.84
N PRO A 80 -15.29 -16.54 -4.17
CA PRO A 80 -14.83 -17.32 -3.04
C PRO A 80 -13.66 -18.23 -3.42
N SER A 81 -12.61 -18.23 -2.61
CA SER A 81 -11.38 -19.00 -2.86
C SER A 81 -10.79 -19.47 -1.54
N ARG A 82 -10.51 -20.78 -1.43
CA ARG A 82 -9.93 -21.40 -0.23
C ARG A 82 -8.52 -20.89 0.03
N ARG A 83 -8.24 -20.44 1.25
CA ARG A 83 -6.89 -20.03 1.66
C ARG A 83 -5.92 -21.22 1.73
N PRO A 84 -4.61 -21.00 1.48
CA PRO A 84 -3.60 -22.05 1.58
C PRO A 84 -3.50 -22.71 2.96
N ASP A 85 -3.75 -21.97 4.05
CA ASP A 85 -3.79 -22.50 5.42
C ASP A 85 -5.11 -23.21 5.78
N GLY A 86 -6.11 -23.19 4.89
CA GLY A 86 -7.41 -23.78 5.13
C GLY A 86 -8.26 -23.06 6.17
N SER A 87 -7.98 -21.81 6.53
CA SER A 87 -8.75 -21.08 7.55
C SER A 87 -10.13 -20.62 7.08
N ASP A 88 -10.26 -20.16 5.82
CA ASP A 88 -11.53 -19.69 5.25
C ASP A 88 -11.58 -19.81 3.70
N ASN A 89 -12.72 -19.42 3.10
CA ASN A 89 -12.95 -19.35 1.64
C ASN A 89 -12.86 -17.91 1.08
N LYS A 90 -12.11 -17.02 1.72
CA LYS A 90 -11.95 -15.61 1.36
C LYS A 90 -10.49 -15.27 1.04
N SER A 91 -9.81 -16.08 0.25
CA SER A 91 -8.43 -15.83 -0.18
C SER A 91 -8.33 -14.69 -1.21
N PHE A 92 -9.13 -14.71 -2.26
CA PHE A 92 -8.97 -13.77 -3.36
C PHE A 92 -9.84 -12.51 -3.21
N PRO A 93 -9.33 -11.28 -3.45
CA PRO A 93 -7.92 -10.87 -3.44
C PRO A 93 -7.44 -10.57 -2.00
N SER A 94 -6.14 -10.29 -1.82
CA SER A 94 -5.59 -9.99 -0.48
C SER A 94 -5.98 -8.59 0.02
N GLY A 95 -6.74 -8.51 1.11
CA GLY A 95 -7.17 -7.25 1.73
C GLY A 95 -6.05 -6.48 2.42
N HIS A 96 -5.16 -7.17 3.15
CA HIS A 96 -3.98 -6.53 3.74
C HIS A 96 -3.10 -5.88 2.67
N THR A 97 -2.89 -6.59 1.55
CA THR A 97 -2.09 -6.08 0.45
C THR A 97 -2.76 -4.88 -0.21
N SER A 98 -4.05 -5.00 -0.57
CA SER A 98 -4.75 -3.90 -1.26
C SER A 98 -4.80 -2.63 -0.41
N THR A 99 -5.16 -2.73 0.87
CA THR A 99 -5.15 -1.57 1.77
C THR A 99 -3.76 -0.95 1.93
N SER A 100 -2.69 -1.76 1.98
CA SER A 100 -1.32 -1.25 2.12
C SER A 100 -0.86 -0.50 0.87
N PHE A 101 -1.16 -1.03 -0.33
CA PHE A 101 -0.84 -0.38 -1.59
C PHE A 101 -1.69 0.88 -1.82
N ALA A 102 -2.93 0.93 -1.33
CA ALA A 102 -3.74 2.14 -1.34
C ALA A 102 -3.16 3.24 -0.45
N ALA A 103 -2.73 2.89 0.76
CA ALA A 103 -2.05 3.82 1.67
C ALA A 103 -0.71 4.32 1.07
N ALA A 104 0.09 3.43 0.48
CA ALA A 104 1.34 3.79 -0.18
C ALA A 104 1.13 4.69 -1.41
N ALA A 105 0.12 4.39 -2.25
CA ALA A 105 -0.23 5.22 -3.38
C ALA A 105 -0.72 6.62 -2.95
N THR A 106 -1.50 6.72 -1.87
CA THR A 106 -1.90 8.02 -1.34
C THR A 106 -0.69 8.83 -0.85
N LEU A 107 0.23 8.22 -0.10
CA LEU A 107 1.46 8.89 0.34
C LEU A 107 2.33 9.32 -0.85
N HIS A 108 2.46 8.46 -1.88
CA HIS A 108 3.18 8.78 -3.10
C HIS A 108 2.55 9.97 -3.84
N ASN A 109 1.24 9.94 -4.06
CA ASN A 109 0.55 10.99 -4.79
C ASN A 109 0.62 12.32 -4.05
N ARG A 110 0.42 12.33 -2.72
CA ARG A 110 0.34 13.57 -1.93
C ARG A 110 1.70 14.16 -1.53
N TYR A 111 2.74 13.33 -1.41
CA TYR A 111 4.06 13.79 -0.90
C TYR A 111 5.25 13.45 -1.80
N GLY A 112 5.00 12.86 -2.98
CA GLY A 112 6.05 12.51 -3.93
C GLY A 112 6.70 11.16 -3.65
N TRP A 113 7.66 10.82 -4.51
CA TRP A 113 8.33 9.52 -4.49
C TRP A 113 9.18 9.30 -3.24
N GLU A 114 9.61 10.37 -2.56
CA GLU A 114 10.38 10.31 -1.32
C GLU A 114 9.58 9.67 -0.18
N ALA A 115 8.27 9.91 -0.15
CA ALA A 115 7.34 9.23 0.75
C ALA A 115 6.78 7.94 0.14
N GLY A 116 6.54 7.95 -1.18
CA GLY A 116 5.94 6.83 -1.91
C GLY A 116 6.82 5.59 -1.94
N LEU A 117 8.09 5.72 -2.32
CA LEU A 117 9.02 4.59 -2.47
C LEU A 117 9.17 3.77 -1.17
N PRO A 118 9.49 4.37 0.00
CA PRO A 118 9.54 3.60 1.23
C PRO A 118 8.18 2.99 1.59
N ALA A 119 7.08 3.70 1.33
CA ALA A 119 5.74 3.16 1.58
C ALA A 119 5.43 1.93 0.73
N TYR A 120 5.82 1.91 -0.55
CA TYR A 120 5.67 0.73 -1.42
C TYR A 120 6.59 -0.42 -1.03
N VAL A 121 7.79 -0.15 -0.49
CA VAL A 121 8.66 -1.19 0.07
C VAL A 121 7.96 -1.88 1.24
N VAL A 122 7.37 -1.10 2.16
CA VAL A 122 6.60 -1.65 3.28
C VAL A 122 5.34 -2.38 2.78
N ALA A 123 4.63 -1.85 1.79
CA ALA A 123 3.45 -2.50 1.22
C ALA A 123 3.79 -3.84 0.54
N SER A 124 4.94 -3.89 -0.16
CA SER A 124 5.51 -5.11 -0.73
C SER A 124 5.83 -6.15 0.35
N PHE A 125 6.42 -5.72 1.48
CA PHE A 125 6.64 -6.58 2.64
C PHE A 125 5.33 -7.13 3.22
N VAL A 126 4.28 -6.31 3.31
CA VAL A 126 2.94 -6.80 3.72
C VAL A 126 2.46 -7.90 2.78
N GLY A 127 2.58 -7.70 1.46
CA GLY A 127 2.24 -8.72 0.47
C GLY A 127 3.00 -10.03 0.66
N LEU A 128 4.33 -9.95 0.82
CA LEU A 128 5.18 -11.11 1.08
C LEU A 128 4.77 -11.85 2.36
N SER A 129 4.56 -11.11 3.45
CA SER A 129 4.13 -11.68 4.72
C SER A 129 2.83 -12.48 4.59
N ARG A 130 1.96 -12.13 3.63
CA ARG A 130 0.72 -12.88 3.40
C ARG A 130 0.92 -14.22 2.73
N VAL A 131 1.92 -14.33 1.87
CA VAL A 131 2.30 -15.58 1.23
C VAL A 131 2.98 -16.48 2.26
N GLU A 132 3.94 -15.95 3.02
CA GLU A 132 4.69 -16.70 4.03
C GLU A 132 3.79 -17.19 5.19
N ALA A 133 2.80 -16.39 5.59
CA ALA A 133 1.78 -16.78 6.55
C ALA A 133 0.71 -17.75 6.00
N LYS A 134 0.86 -18.23 4.75
CA LYS A 134 -0.09 -19.10 4.03
C LYS A 134 -1.53 -18.57 4.00
N LYS A 135 -1.71 -17.26 4.14
CA LYS A 135 -3.04 -16.63 4.07
C LYS A 135 -3.50 -16.35 2.65
N HIS A 136 -2.56 -16.22 1.71
CA HIS A 136 -2.82 -15.82 0.34
C HIS A 136 -1.82 -16.45 -0.63
N ARG A 137 -2.25 -16.68 -1.87
CA ARG A 137 -1.34 -17.03 -2.98
C ARG A 137 -0.72 -15.76 -3.54
N VAL A 138 0.41 -15.89 -4.25
CA VAL A 138 1.08 -14.75 -4.93
C VAL A 138 0.10 -14.00 -5.84
N GLY A 139 -0.78 -14.71 -6.56
CA GLY A 139 -1.81 -14.07 -7.40
C GLY A 139 -2.80 -13.20 -6.62
N ASP A 140 -3.25 -13.63 -5.44
CA ASP A 140 -4.15 -12.86 -4.58
C ASP A 140 -3.49 -11.55 -4.11
N VAL A 141 -2.17 -11.61 -3.86
CA VAL A 141 -1.33 -10.48 -3.46
C VAL A 141 -1.13 -9.52 -4.63
N LEU A 142 -0.77 -10.02 -5.81
CA LEU A 142 -0.57 -9.19 -7.00
C LEU A 142 -1.86 -8.43 -7.39
N VAL A 143 -3.01 -9.10 -7.39
CA VAL A 143 -4.29 -8.45 -7.66
C VAL A 143 -4.65 -7.45 -6.56
N GLY A 144 -4.39 -7.79 -5.28
CA GLY A 144 -4.58 -6.85 -4.18
C GLY A 144 -3.74 -5.57 -4.37
N ALA A 145 -2.45 -5.73 -4.69
CA ALA A 145 -1.54 -4.62 -4.95
C ALA A 145 -2.02 -3.73 -6.12
N ALA A 146 -2.50 -4.35 -7.21
CA ALA A 146 -3.04 -3.64 -8.36
C ALA A 146 -4.30 -2.82 -7.99
N ILE A 147 -5.25 -3.42 -7.26
CA ILE A 147 -6.46 -2.72 -6.80
C ILE A 147 -6.08 -1.52 -5.93
N GLY A 148 -5.26 -1.73 -4.90
CA GLY A 148 -4.88 -0.66 -3.97
C GLY A 148 -4.16 0.50 -4.67
N THR A 149 -3.20 0.17 -5.53
CA THR A 149 -2.44 1.17 -6.30
C THR A 149 -3.37 1.96 -7.22
N ALA A 150 -4.24 1.29 -7.97
CA ALA A 150 -5.17 1.94 -8.88
C ALA A 150 -6.15 2.84 -8.14
N THR A 151 -6.76 2.36 -7.05
CA THR A 151 -7.70 3.15 -6.26
C THR A 151 -7.02 4.38 -5.65
N GLY A 152 -5.81 4.25 -5.11
CA GLY A 152 -5.06 5.39 -4.58
C GLY A 152 -4.66 6.42 -5.63
N HIS A 153 -4.29 6.00 -6.84
CA HIS A 153 -4.00 6.92 -7.95
C HIS A 153 -5.22 7.59 -8.57
N LEU A 154 -6.40 6.98 -8.47
CA LEU A 154 -7.64 7.55 -8.99
C LEU A 154 -8.28 8.52 -8.00
N ILE A 155 -8.14 8.28 -6.69
CA ILE A 155 -8.83 9.06 -5.66
C ILE A 155 -7.94 10.18 -5.08
N THR A 156 -6.63 9.97 -4.93
CA THR A 156 -5.74 10.96 -4.33
C THR A 156 -5.21 11.95 -5.39
N THR A 157 -5.28 13.25 -5.09
CA THR A 157 -4.74 14.29 -5.96
C THR A 157 -3.21 14.26 -5.96
N ARG A 158 -2.61 14.58 -7.11
CA ARG A 158 -1.16 14.48 -7.32
C ARG A 158 -0.49 15.78 -6.90
N ALA A 159 0.44 15.70 -5.95
CA ALA A 159 1.23 16.82 -5.46
C ALA A 159 2.31 17.28 -6.44
N ASN A 160 2.77 16.40 -7.35
CA ASN A 160 3.72 16.78 -8.39
C ASN A 160 3.72 15.80 -9.57
N ASP A 161 3.53 16.29 -10.80
CA ASP A 161 3.60 15.48 -12.03
C ASP A 161 5.03 15.27 -12.55
N ARG A 162 6.03 15.83 -11.85
CA ARG A 162 7.43 15.86 -12.30
C ARG A 162 8.09 14.49 -12.40
N VAL A 163 7.75 13.56 -11.53
CA VAL A 163 8.32 12.20 -11.53
C VAL A 163 7.17 11.21 -11.38
N GLN A 164 6.90 10.44 -12.42
CA GLN A 164 5.86 9.40 -12.41
C GLN A 164 6.52 8.04 -12.58
N ILE A 165 6.17 7.10 -11.70
CA ILE A 165 6.69 5.75 -11.73
C ILE A 165 5.52 4.81 -12.05
N PHE A 166 5.57 4.14 -13.19
CA PHE A 166 4.54 3.22 -13.64
C PHE A 166 5.11 1.80 -13.76
N PRO A 167 4.64 0.84 -12.94
CA PRO A 167 4.97 -0.55 -13.18
C PRO A 167 4.16 -1.08 -14.38
N TRP A 168 4.80 -1.85 -15.25
CA TRP A 168 4.11 -2.57 -16.33
C TRP A 168 4.57 -4.03 -16.41
N GLY A 169 3.69 -4.89 -16.91
CA GLY A 169 3.94 -6.33 -17.01
C GLY A 169 3.30 -6.93 -18.25
N SER A 170 3.99 -7.89 -18.85
CA SER A 170 3.61 -8.74 -19.97
C SER A 170 3.86 -10.20 -19.60
N THR A 171 3.37 -11.15 -20.39
CA THR A 171 3.51 -12.60 -20.14
C THR A 171 4.96 -13.06 -19.95
N ASN A 172 5.93 -12.36 -20.56
CA ASN A 172 7.35 -12.71 -20.50
C ASN A 172 8.25 -11.63 -19.88
N SER A 173 7.71 -10.48 -19.45
CA SER A 173 8.53 -9.38 -18.95
C SER A 173 7.77 -8.50 -17.96
N ALA A 174 8.47 -7.91 -17.02
CA ALA A 174 7.95 -6.83 -16.19
C ALA A 174 8.98 -5.71 -16.12
N GLY A 175 8.51 -4.48 -15.98
CA GLY A 175 9.33 -3.29 -15.97
C GLY A 175 8.72 -2.18 -15.14
N VAL A 176 9.47 -1.09 -15.01
CA VAL A 176 9.05 0.14 -14.36
C VAL A 176 9.45 1.29 -15.26
N ASP A 177 8.47 2.06 -15.71
CA ASP A 177 8.71 3.29 -16.45
C ASP A 177 8.81 4.45 -15.47
N VAL A 178 9.83 5.28 -15.63
CA VAL A 178 9.99 6.52 -14.88
C VAL A 178 9.90 7.69 -15.86
N SER A 179 8.88 8.51 -15.72
CA SER A 179 8.66 9.69 -16.54
C SER A 179 9.04 10.96 -15.78
N PHE A 180 9.86 11.80 -16.42
CA PHE A 180 10.24 13.11 -15.90
C PHE A 180 9.58 14.22 -16.74
N ARG A 181 8.88 15.15 -16.10
CA ARG A 181 8.37 16.38 -16.73
C ARG A 181 9.17 17.58 -16.21
N PHE A 182 9.83 18.30 -17.12
CA PHE A 182 10.63 19.50 -16.85
C PHE A 182 9.82 20.77 -17.07
#